data_AF-A0A820HUK5-F1
#
_entry.id   AF-A0A820HUK5-F1
#
_cell.length_a   1.000
_cell.length_b   1.000
_cell.length_c   1.000
_cell.angle_alpha   90.00
_cell.angle_beta   90.00
_cell.angle_gamma   90.00
#
_symmetry.space_group_name_H-M   'P 1'
#
loop_
_entity.id
_entity.type
_entity.pdbx_description
1 polymer ?
#
loop_
_entity_poly.entity_id
_entity_poly.type
_entity_poly.pdbx_seq_one_letter_code
_entity_poly.pdbx_strand_id
1 'polypeptide(L)'
;FQIFATGGGAYKFEKDIVDKLQISWCKCDELDTLMKGLCYISKLNSKECFYYEEPQNDANPNKHPFVFDIKHPFLLVNIGSGISILHVESESSYRRITGTSIGGGTFLGLCCLLTGCSSYDEAIQLASEGDSTKVDKLVKDIYGGDYERFGLPGHIVASSFGHMNLLEKREQASKADLARATLVTVLNNIGSLI
;
A
#
# COMPACT_ATOMS: atom_id res chain seq x y z
N PHE A 1 -30.55 -6.67 -19.39
CA PHE A 1 -29.68 -5.82 -18.54
C PHE A 1 -28.24 -6.30 -18.73
N GLN A 2 -27.29 -5.38 -18.89
CA GLN A 2 -25.88 -5.68 -19.17
C GLN A 2 -25.01 -5.10 -18.06
N ILE A 3 -24.09 -5.88 -17.52
CA ILE A 3 -23.13 -5.45 -16.50
C ILE A 3 -21.72 -5.54 -17.08
N PHE A 4 -20.97 -4.44 -16.95
CA PHE A 4 -19.53 -4.40 -17.21
C PHE A 4 -18.80 -4.59 -15.89
N ALA A 5 -17.89 -5.56 -15.83
CA ALA A 5 -17.16 -5.92 -14.62
C ALA A 5 -15.67 -6.05 -14.94
N THR A 6 -14.83 -5.61 -14.01
CA THR A 6 -13.37 -5.66 -14.13
C THR A 6 -12.73 -6.31 -12.89
N GLY A 7 -11.42 -6.51 -12.93
CA GLY A 7 -10.64 -7.15 -11.87
C GLY A 7 -10.83 -8.67 -11.80
N GLY A 8 -10.04 -9.33 -10.94
CA GLY A 8 -10.05 -10.79 -10.81
C GLY A 8 -11.43 -11.40 -10.47
N GLY A 9 -12.28 -10.66 -9.76
CA GLY A 9 -13.66 -11.07 -9.44
C GLY A 9 -14.53 -11.23 -10.69
N ALA A 10 -14.30 -10.44 -11.74
CA ALA A 10 -15.07 -10.51 -12.98
C ALA A 10 -14.91 -11.85 -13.70
N TYR A 11 -13.77 -12.51 -13.51
CA TYR A 11 -13.49 -13.86 -14.03
C TYR A 11 -13.93 -14.93 -13.03
N LYS A 12 -13.59 -14.76 -11.75
CA LYS A 12 -13.85 -15.76 -10.71
C LYS A 12 -15.34 -16.06 -10.52
N PHE A 13 -16.20 -15.05 -10.58
CA PHE A 13 -17.62 -15.16 -10.23
C PHE A 13 -18.55 -15.15 -11.45
N GLU A 14 -18.01 -15.13 -12.68
CA GLU A 14 -18.81 -15.05 -13.91
C GLU A 14 -19.89 -16.14 -13.97
N LYS A 15 -19.51 -17.40 -13.75
CA LYS A 15 -20.43 -18.53 -13.82
C LYS A 15 -21.58 -18.38 -12.83
N ASP A 16 -21.25 -18.14 -11.55
CA ASP A 16 -22.26 -17.99 -10.50
C ASP A 16 -23.24 -16.85 -10.80
N ILE A 17 -22.75 -15.75 -11.35
CA ILE A 17 -23.55 -14.58 -11.68
C ILE A 17 -24.45 -14.84 -12.88
N VAL A 18 -23.89 -15.37 -13.98
CA VAL A 18 -24.65 -15.66 -15.20
C VAL A 18 -25.73 -16.71 -14.93
N ASP A 19 -25.39 -17.80 -14.22
CA ASP A 19 -26.31 -18.90 -13.93
C ASP A 19 -27.46 -18.45 -13.01
N LYS A 20 -27.18 -17.63 -11.99
CA LYS A 20 -28.18 -17.21 -11.00
C LYS A 20 -29.01 -16.01 -11.44
N LEU A 21 -28.42 -15.06 -12.15
CA LEU A 21 -29.05 -13.77 -12.44
C LEU A 21 -29.49 -13.63 -13.91
N GLN A 22 -29.07 -14.52 -14.80
CA GLN A 22 -29.44 -14.52 -16.23
C GLN A 22 -29.21 -13.15 -16.91
N ILE A 23 -28.10 -12.50 -16.55
CA ILE A 23 -27.70 -11.19 -17.09
C ILE A 23 -26.61 -11.31 -18.15
N SER A 24 -26.50 -10.30 -19.02
CA SER A 24 -25.36 -10.18 -19.92
C SER A 24 -24.14 -9.67 -19.15
N TRP A 25 -23.08 -10.50 -19.09
CA TRP A 25 -21.85 -10.23 -18.36
C TRP A 25 -20.72 -9.83 -19.31
N CYS A 26 -20.13 -8.67 -19.11
CA CYS A 26 -19.06 -8.14 -19.96
C CYS A 26 -17.81 -7.88 -19.13
N LYS A 27 -16.78 -8.70 -19.34
CA LYS A 27 -15.50 -8.57 -18.66
C LYS A 27 -14.66 -7.47 -19.31
N CYS A 28 -14.05 -6.64 -18.49
CA CYS A 28 -13.09 -5.61 -18.88
C CYS A 28 -11.76 -5.87 -18.18
N ASP A 29 -10.65 -5.47 -18.80
CA ASP A 29 -9.33 -5.55 -18.16
C ASP A 29 -9.22 -4.58 -16.96
N GLU A 30 -8.53 -5.01 -15.91
CA GLU A 30 -8.38 -4.27 -14.65
C GLU A 30 -7.62 -2.96 -14.83
N LEU A 31 -6.47 -3.03 -15.52
CA LEU A 31 -5.58 -1.90 -15.68
C LEU A 31 -6.11 -0.92 -16.72
N ASP A 32 -6.74 -1.43 -17.79
CA ASP A 32 -7.41 -0.58 -18.78
C ASP A 32 -8.56 0.21 -18.17
N THR A 33 -9.36 -0.43 -17.31
CA THR A 33 -10.50 0.24 -16.67
C THR A 33 -10.01 1.27 -15.65
N LEU A 34 -8.95 0.97 -14.91
CA LEU A 34 -8.27 1.91 -14.01
C LEU A 34 -7.77 3.15 -14.77
N MET A 35 -7.06 2.96 -15.89
CA MET A 35 -6.54 4.06 -16.70
C MET A 35 -7.65 4.93 -17.29
N LYS A 36 -8.71 4.32 -17.84
CA LYS A 36 -9.88 5.05 -18.34
C LYS A 36 -10.58 5.84 -17.25
N GLY A 37 -10.76 5.24 -16.07
CA GLY A 37 -11.36 5.91 -14.92
C GLY A 37 -10.53 7.11 -14.45
N LEU A 38 -9.21 6.94 -14.34
CA LEU A 38 -8.29 8.00 -13.95
C LEU A 38 -8.35 9.20 -14.92
N CYS A 39 -8.28 8.94 -16.23
CA CYS A 39 -8.35 9.99 -17.26
C CYS A 39 -9.72 10.68 -17.28
N TYR A 40 -10.79 9.91 -17.07
CA TYR A 40 -12.15 10.46 -16.99
C TYR A 40 -12.32 11.39 -15.78
N ILE A 41 -11.88 10.97 -14.59
CA ILE A 41 -11.97 11.79 -13.37
C ILE A 41 -11.11 13.05 -13.47
N SER A 42 -9.90 12.97 -14.03
CA SER A 42 -9.05 14.15 -14.26
C SER A 42 -9.74 15.21 -15.13
N LYS A 43 -10.50 14.80 -16.15
CA LYS A 43 -11.27 15.71 -17.01
C LYS A 43 -12.50 16.32 -16.32
N LEU A 44 -13.06 15.62 -15.33
CA LEU A 44 -14.27 16.06 -14.61
C LEU A 44 -13.98 16.88 -13.34
N ASN A 45 -12.94 16.52 -12.60
CA ASN A 45 -12.62 17.13 -11.31
C ASN A 45 -11.11 17.37 -11.19
N SER A 46 -10.69 18.59 -11.52
CA SER A 46 -9.29 19.01 -11.38
C SER A 46 -8.81 19.12 -9.94
N LYS A 47 -9.68 18.93 -8.93
CA LYS A 47 -9.33 19.00 -7.49
C LYS A 47 -9.25 17.63 -6.81
N GLU A 48 -9.40 16.53 -7.56
CA GLU A 48 -9.41 15.18 -6.98
C GLU A 48 -8.04 14.77 -6.40
N CYS A 49 -6.95 15.27 -6.97
CA CYS A 49 -5.59 14.92 -6.57
C CYS A 49 -5.06 15.84 -5.46
N PHE A 50 -4.18 15.31 -4.61
CA PHE A 50 -3.55 16.05 -3.52
C PHE A 50 -2.19 15.43 -3.16
N TYR A 51 -1.38 16.19 -2.44
CA TYR A 51 -0.13 15.72 -1.83
C TYR A 51 0.01 16.28 -0.41
N TYR A 52 0.94 15.71 0.36
CA TYR A 52 1.34 16.21 1.66
C TYR A 52 2.72 16.85 1.56
N GLU A 53 2.87 18.08 2.03
CA GLU A 53 4.16 18.78 2.09
C GLU A 53 4.90 18.34 3.37
N GLU A 54 6.16 17.91 3.21
CA GLU A 54 7.03 17.46 4.30
C GLU A 54 6.36 16.52 5.33
N PRO A 55 5.75 15.39 4.90
CA PRO A 55 4.97 14.52 5.80
C PRO A 55 5.74 13.93 6.97
N GLN A 56 7.07 13.97 6.94
CA GLN A 56 7.96 13.49 7.99
C GLN A 56 8.18 14.48 9.14
N ASN A 57 7.88 15.77 8.95
CA ASN A 57 8.20 16.84 9.91
C ASN A 57 7.01 17.22 10.82
N ASP A 58 5.79 16.82 10.45
CA ASP A 58 4.56 17.18 11.15
C ASP A 58 3.71 15.94 11.45
N ALA A 59 3.19 15.85 12.68
CA ALA A 59 2.24 14.82 13.06
C ALA A 59 0.90 14.95 12.30
N ASN A 60 0.57 16.15 11.82
CA ASN A 60 -0.61 16.47 11.02
C ASN A 60 -0.19 17.21 9.74
N PRO A 61 0.42 16.52 8.76
CA PRO A 61 0.96 17.19 7.59
C PRO A 61 -0.13 17.90 6.79
N ASN A 62 0.21 19.08 6.28
CA ASN A 62 -0.72 19.90 5.51
C ASN A 62 -1.06 19.20 4.20
N LYS A 63 -2.36 19.02 3.94
CA LYS A 63 -2.88 18.47 2.69
C LYS A 63 -3.01 19.59 1.68
N HIS A 64 -2.27 19.49 0.58
CA HIS A 64 -2.32 20.47 -0.51
C HIS A 64 -3.08 19.91 -1.70
N PRO A 65 -4.05 20.64 -2.27
CA PRO A 65 -4.66 20.24 -3.53
C PRO A 65 -3.61 20.24 -4.63
N PHE A 66 -3.66 19.23 -5.49
CA PHE A 66 -2.87 19.14 -6.70
C PHE A 66 -3.81 19.26 -7.89
N VAL A 67 -3.51 20.15 -8.83
CA VAL A 67 -4.32 20.26 -10.05
C VAL A 67 -4.22 18.94 -10.79
N PHE A 68 -5.32 18.20 -10.82
CA PHE A 68 -5.38 16.87 -11.40
C PHE A 68 -5.45 16.93 -12.93
N ASP A 69 -4.37 17.43 -13.52
CA ASP A 69 -4.08 17.44 -14.94
C ASP A 69 -3.02 16.37 -15.19
N ILE A 70 -3.43 15.23 -15.76
CA ILE A 70 -2.53 14.09 -15.97
C ILE A 70 -1.49 14.47 -17.01
N LYS A 71 -0.27 14.74 -16.53
CA LYS A 71 0.90 14.97 -17.38
C LYS A 71 1.66 13.68 -17.54
N HIS A 72 2.08 13.41 -18.78
CA HIS A 72 2.91 12.26 -19.10
C HIS A 72 4.40 12.66 -19.21
N PRO A 73 5.32 11.72 -18.95
CA PRO A 73 5.08 10.39 -18.39
C PRO A 73 4.83 10.43 -16.87
N PHE A 74 4.15 9.42 -16.33
CA PHE A 74 4.03 9.24 -14.88
C PHE A 74 4.04 7.75 -14.48
N LEU A 75 4.29 7.50 -13.20
CA LEU A 75 4.14 6.20 -12.58
C LEU A 75 2.79 6.11 -11.88
N LEU A 76 2.03 5.06 -12.20
CA LEU A 76 0.81 4.72 -11.47
C LEU A 76 1.07 3.52 -10.58
N VAL A 77 0.90 3.70 -9.28
CA VAL A 77 1.08 2.67 -8.26
C VAL A 77 -0.28 2.30 -7.72
N ASN A 78 -0.83 1.17 -8.18
CA ASN A 78 -2.12 0.66 -7.72
C ASN A 78 -1.92 -0.27 -6.52
N ILE A 79 -2.31 0.18 -5.32
CA ILE A 79 -2.17 -0.55 -4.06
C ILE A 79 -3.49 -1.25 -3.73
N GLY A 80 -3.56 -2.56 -3.96
CA GLY A 80 -4.68 -3.43 -3.59
C GLY A 80 -4.24 -4.56 -2.68
N SER A 81 -4.78 -5.78 -2.87
CA SER A 81 -4.31 -6.97 -2.13
C SER A 81 -2.81 -7.22 -2.38
N GLY A 82 -2.37 -7.09 -3.64
CA GLY A 82 -0.98 -6.89 -4.03
C GLY A 82 -0.82 -5.53 -4.70
N ILE A 83 0.31 -5.31 -5.39
CA ILE A 83 0.61 -4.01 -6.00
C ILE A 83 0.98 -4.19 -7.47
N SER A 84 0.45 -3.30 -8.30
CA SER A 84 0.87 -3.16 -9.70
C SER A 84 1.42 -1.76 -9.94
N ILE A 85 2.60 -1.69 -10.55
CA ILE A 85 3.27 -0.44 -10.90
C ILE A 85 3.28 -0.34 -12.43
N LEU A 86 2.73 0.75 -12.96
CA LEU A 86 2.63 1.02 -14.38
C LEU A 86 3.46 2.23 -14.75
N HIS A 87 4.17 2.13 -15.86
CA HIS A 87 4.73 3.30 -16.56
C HIS A 87 3.71 3.75 -17.61
N VAL A 88 3.27 4.99 -17.52
CA VAL A 88 2.22 5.56 -18.37
C VAL A 88 2.81 6.67 -19.23
N GLU A 89 2.90 6.42 -20.54
CA GLU A 89 3.42 7.36 -21.54
C GLU A 89 2.32 8.19 -22.19
N SER A 90 1.10 7.65 -22.30
CA SER A 90 -0.09 8.37 -22.76
C SER A 90 -1.38 7.68 -22.28
N GLU A 91 -2.55 8.27 -22.53
CA GLU A 91 -3.86 7.65 -22.23
C GLU A 91 -4.02 6.25 -22.86
N SER A 92 -3.33 5.98 -23.98
CA SER A 92 -3.40 4.71 -24.72
C SER A 92 -2.08 3.92 -24.74
N SER A 93 -1.02 4.44 -24.10
CA SER A 93 0.29 3.79 -24.04
C SER A 93 0.74 3.69 -22.59
N TYR A 94 0.60 2.50 -22.03
CA TYR A 94 1.06 2.18 -20.69
C TYR A 94 1.43 0.70 -20.61
N ARG A 95 2.34 0.38 -19.70
CA ARG A 95 2.75 -0.99 -19.43
C ARG A 95 2.95 -1.19 -17.94
N ARG A 96 2.54 -2.36 -17.44
CA ARG A 96 2.89 -2.81 -16.10
C ARG A 96 4.39 -3.12 -16.07
N ILE A 97 5.16 -2.27 -15.40
CA ILE A 97 6.62 -2.41 -15.33
C ILE A 97 7.05 -3.42 -14.26
N THR A 98 6.33 -3.48 -13.15
CA THR A 98 6.58 -4.43 -12.07
C THR A 98 5.38 -4.49 -11.12
N GLY A 99 5.53 -5.24 -10.04
CA GLY A 99 4.66 -5.19 -8.88
C GLY A 99 5.22 -6.05 -7.77
N THR A 100 4.59 -5.98 -6.60
CA THR A 100 4.97 -6.80 -5.44
C THR A 100 3.72 -7.49 -4.89
N SER A 101 3.90 -8.71 -4.37
CA SER A 101 2.87 -9.40 -3.60
C SER A 101 2.72 -8.84 -2.19
N ILE A 102 3.66 -8.00 -1.74
CA ILE A 102 3.64 -7.32 -0.43
C ILE A 102 2.78 -6.07 -0.56
N GLY A 103 1.47 -6.22 -0.33
CA GLY A 103 0.47 -5.15 -0.44
C GLY A 103 -0.49 -5.12 0.74
N GLY A 104 -1.70 -4.58 0.52
CA GLY A 104 -2.72 -4.48 1.56
C GLY A 104 -3.18 -5.84 2.09
N GLY A 105 -3.14 -6.89 1.26
CA GLY A 105 -3.45 -8.26 1.67
C GLY A 105 -2.40 -8.84 2.61
N THR A 106 -1.13 -8.50 2.40
CA THR A 106 -0.02 -8.88 3.29
C THR A 106 -0.14 -8.17 4.63
N PHE A 107 -0.41 -6.86 4.62
CA PHE A 107 -0.66 -6.10 5.84
C PHE A 107 -1.79 -6.71 6.66
N LEU A 108 -2.99 -6.84 6.07
CA LEU A 108 -4.16 -7.35 6.78
C LEU A 108 -3.94 -8.80 7.24
N GLY A 109 -3.44 -9.67 6.37
CA GLY A 109 -3.22 -11.08 6.69
C GLY A 109 -2.25 -11.28 7.85
N LEU A 110 -1.11 -10.56 7.86
CA LEU A 110 -0.15 -10.62 8.95
C LEU A 110 -0.71 -9.99 10.24
N CYS A 111 -1.43 -8.87 10.15
CA CYS A 111 -2.10 -8.29 11.31
C CYS A 111 -3.10 -9.26 11.94
N CYS A 112 -3.93 -9.96 11.15
CA CYS A 112 -4.84 -10.98 11.66
C CYS A 112 -4.09 -12.10 12.40
N LEU A 113 -2.99 -12.59 11.82
CA LEU A 113 -2.17 -13.66 12.42
C LEU A 113 -1.47 -13.22 13.71
N LEU A 114 -0.89 -12.02 13.72
CA LEU A 114 -0.03 -11.55 14.81
C LEU A 114 -0.81 -10.91 15.97
N THR A 115 -1.98 -10.35 15.69
CA THR A 115 -2.75 -9.56 16.67
C THR A 115 -4.12 -10.16 16.97
N GLY A 116 -4.66 -10.98 16.08
CA GLY A 116 -6.02 -11.49 16.17
C GLY A 116 -7.09 -10.48 15.77
N CYS A 117 -6.75 -9.34 15.15
CA CYS A 117 -7.74 -8.46 14.55
C CYS A 117 -8.50 -9.17 13.43
N SER A 118 -9.70 -8.69 13.13
CA SER A 118 -10.63 -9.33 12.19
C SER A 118 -11.01 -8.45 11.00
N SER A 119 -10.66 -7.17 11.04
CA SER A 119 -10.96 -6.19 10.00
C SER A 119 -9.78 -5.27 9.71
N TYR A 120 -9.85 -4.61 8.55
CA TYR A 120 -8.84 -3.62 8.15
C TYR A 120 -8.83 -2.41 9.11
N ASP A 121 -10.01 -1.94 9.52
CA ASP A 121 -10.14 -0.79 10.42
C ASP A 121 -9.56 -1.09 11.80
N GLU A 122 -9.78 -2.31 12.34
CA GLU A 122 -9.13 -2.75 13.58
C GLU A 122 -7.61 -2.81 13.45
N ALA A 123 -7.10 -3.32 12.32
CA ALA A 123 -5.66 -3.39 12.08
C ALA A 123 -5.02 -1.99 12.02
N ILE A 124 -5.67 -1.02 11.37
CA ILE A 124 -5.21 0.38 11.31
C ILE A 124 -5.30 1.04 12.69
N GLN A 125 -6.38 0.82 13.44
CA GLN A 125 -6.52 1.35 14.79
C GLN A 125 -5.39 0.84 15.70
N LEU A 126 -5.11 -0.46 15.69
CA LEU A 126 -3.99 -1.05 16.43
C LEU A 126 -2.65 -0.46 16.00
N ALA A 127 -2.41 -0.30 14.70
CA ALA A 127 -1.18 0.29 14.20
C ALA A 127 -1.02 1.77 14.62
N SER A 128 -2.11 2.52 14.76
CA SER A 128 -2.05 3.93 15.19
C SER A 128 -1.54 4.10 16.63
N GLU A 129 -1.76 3.09 17.48
CA GLU A 129 -1.39 3.09 18.90
C GLU A 129 -0.02 2.43 19.17
N GLY A 130 0.55 1.76 18.16
CA GLY A 130 1.79 0.99 18.28
C GLY A 130 3.06 1.80 18.04
N ASP A 131 4.18 1.24 18.48
CA ASP A 131 5.53 1.70 18.20
C ASP A 131 6.34 0.59 17.52
N SER A 132 6.62 0.76 16.22
CA SER A 132 7.35 -0.26 15.45
C SER A 132 8.80 -0.43 15.93
N THR A 133 9.40 0.55 16.61
CA THR A 133 10.80 0.48 17.05
C THR A 133 11.04 -0.57 18.14
N LYS A 134 9.99 -1.06 18.79
CA LYS A 134 10.06 -2.20 19.72
C LYS A 134 10.15 -3.55 19.00
N VAL A 135 9.76 -3.59 17.73
CA VAL A 135 9.68 -4.80 16.90
C VAL A 135 10.80 -4.82 15.85
N ASP A 136 11.06 -3.68 15.23
CA ASP A 136 12.05 -3.48 14.18
C ASP A 136 13.43 -3.19 14.76
N LYS A 137 14.47 -3.74 14.12
CA LYS A 137 15.86 -3.40 14.44
C LYS A 137 16.30 -2.20 13.62
N LEU A 138 16.75 -1.15 14.29
CA LEU A 138 17.17 0.11 13.68
C LEU A 138 18.69 0.12 13.40
N VAL A 139 19.15 1.05 12.57
CA VAL A 139 20.59 1.24 12.28
C VAL A 139 21.38 1.48 13.57
N LYS A 140 20.85 2.31 14.49
CA LYS A 140 21.49 2.56 15.79
C LYS A 140 21.61 1.33 16.68
N ASP A 141 20.75 0.33 16.51
CA ASP A 141 20.82 -0.92 17.29
C ASP A 141 21.99 -1.81 16.84
N ILE A 142 22.56 -1.55 15.65
CA ILE A 142 23.71 -2.26 15.08
C ILE A 142 24.99 -1.44 15.26
N TYR A 143 24.92 -0.15 14.98
CA TYR A 143 26.10 0.73 14.91
C TYR A 143 26.28 1.64 16.13
N GLY A 144 25.33 1.67 17.07
CA GLY A 144 25.35 2.56 18.24
C GLY A 144 25.01 4.03 17.93
N GLY A 145 24.63 4.33 16.68
CA GLY A 145 24.34 5.68 16.18
C GLY A 145 24.04 5.65 14.68
N ASP A 146 24.39 6.73 13.99
CA ASP A 146 24.29 6.80 12.53
C ASP A 146 25.36 5.92 11.86
N TYR A 147 25.06 5.37 10.69
CA TYR A 147 26.08 4.75 9.85
C TYR A 147 26.63 5.78 8.85
N GLU A 148 27.58 6.59 9.33
CA GLU A 148 28.10 7.79 8.67
C GLU A 148 28.63 7.54 7.25
N ARG A 149 29.31 6.40 7.03
CA ARG A 149 29.96 6.09 5.74
C ARG A 149 29.01 6.15 4.55
N PHE A 150 27.75 5.77 4.75
CA PHE A 150 26.72 5.76 3.71
C PHE A 150 25.56 6.71 4.02
N GLY A 151 25.71 7.58 5.03
CA GLY A 151 24.69 8.55 5.41
C GLY A 151 23.36 7.93 5.81
N LEU A 152 23.37 6.78 6.52
CA LEU A 152 22.15 6.16 7.03
C LEU A 152 21.89 6.65 8.47
N PRO A 153 20.81 7.43 8.72
CA PRO A 153 20.47 7.86 10.06
C PRO A 153 20.13 6.68 10.97
N GLY A 154 20.48 6.79 12.25
CA GLY A 154 20.33 5.74 13.26
C GLY A 154 18.88 5.32 13.51
N HIS A 155 17.91 6.18 13.20
CA HIS A 155 16.48 5.90 13.35
C HIS A 155 15.88 5.10 12.19
N ILE A 156 16.61 4.91 11.09
CA ILE A 156 16.15 4.11 9.96
C ILE A 156 16.08 2.63 10.35
N VAL A 157 15.03 1.95 9.88
CA VAL A 157 14.88 0.50 10.03
C VAL A 157 15.98 -0.19 9.23
N ALA A 158 16.85 -0.93 9.92
CA ALA A 158 17.86 -1.78 9.30
C ALA A 158 17.33 -3.19 9.00
N SER A 159 16.44 -3.71 9.86
CA SER A 159 15.78 -4.99 9.67
C SER A 159 14.38 -4.96 10.28
N SER A 160 13.35 -4.98 9.42
CA SER A 160 11.95 -5.19 9.81
C SER A 160 11.80 -6.46 10.64
N PHE A 161 11.04 -6.39 11.74
CA PHE A 161 10.86 -7.46 12.74
C PHE A 161 12.18 -8.02 13.32
N GLY A 162 13.29 -7.30 13.18
CA GLY A 162 14.63 -7.77 13.52
C GLY A 162 14.88 -8.00 15.00
N HIS A 163 14.03 -7.49 15.90
CA HIS A 163 14.08 -7.81 17.34
C HIS A 163 13.30 -9.09 17.69
N MET A 164 12.39 -9.55 16.83
CA MET A 164 11.51 -10.69 17.12
C MET A 164 12.24 -12.04 17.11
N ASN A 165 13.53 -12.10 16.77
CA ASN A 165 14.35 -13.29 16.99
C ASN A 165 14.77 -13.47 18.47
N LEU A 166 14.69 -12.42 19.30
CA LEU A 166 14.98 -12.45 20.74
C LEU A 166 13.72 -12.76 21.55
N LEU A 167 13.78 -13.75 22.44
CA LEU A 167 12.62 -14.16 23.26
C LEU A 167 12.10 -13.01 24.12
N GLU A 168 12.99 -12.34 24.85
CA GLU A 168 12.66 -11.22 25.73
C GLU A 168 11.93 -10.09 25.00
N LYS A 169 12.37 -9.74 23.77
CA LYS A 169 11.72 -8.71 22.96
C LYS A 169 10.34 -9.14 22.48
N ARG A 170 10.16 -10.41 22.12
CA ARG A 170 8.83 -10.95 21.76
C ARG A 170 7.85 -10.88 22.91
N GLU A 171 8.29 -11.16 24.14
CA GLU A 171 7.44 -11.11 25.34
C GLU A 171 7.02 -9.69 25.71
N GLN A 172 7.82 -8.68 25.33
CA GLN A 172 7.54 -7.26 25.59
C GLN A 172 6.69 -6.59 24.49
N ALA A 173 6.69 -7.13 23.27
CA ALA A 173 5.99 -6.51 22.14
C ALA A 173 4.46 -6.62 22.31
N SER A 174 3.78 -5.48 22.21
CA SER A 174 2.31 -5.48 22.22
C SER A 174 1.75 -5.81 20.83
N LYS A 175 0.46 -6.15 20.78
CA LYS A 175 -0.27 -6.32 19.51
C LYS A 175 -0.27 -5.04 18.66
N ALA A 176 -0.38 -3.88 19.30
CA ALA A 176 -0.32 -2.58 18.63
C ALA A 176 1.06 -2.37 17.97
N ASP A 177 2.14 -2.68 18.69
CA ASP A 177 3.51 -2.58 18.16
C ASP A 177 3.71 -3.50 16.93
N LEU A 178 3.20 -4.74 16.98
CA LEU A 178 3.24 -5.68 15.85
C LEU A 178 2.41 -5.18 14.65
N ALA A 179 1.23 -4.61 14.88
CA ALA A 179 0.41 -4.01 13.82
C ALA A 179 1.14 -2.83 13.16
N ARG A 180 1.74 -1.94 13.97
CA ARG A 180 2.52 -0.80 13.48
C ARG A 180 3.75 -1.24 12.70
N ALA A 181 4.49 -2.23 13.17
CA ALA A 181 5.65 -2.77 12.46
C ALA A 181 5.26 -3.44 11.14
N THR A 182 4.11 -4.14 11.10
CA THR A 182 3.57 -4.71 9.86
C THR A 182 3.25 -3.60 8.86
N LEU A 183 2.57 -2.53 9.29
CA LEU A 183 2.23 -1.39 8.45
C LEU A 183 3.50 -0.72 7.89
N VAL A 184 4.46 -0.39 8.76
CA VAL A 184 5.72 0.27 8.39
C VAL A 184 6.53 -0.60 7.41
N THR A 185 6.62 -1.91 7.67
CA THR A 185 7.36 -2.84 6.79
C THR A 185 6.75 -2.89 5.40
N VAL A 186 5.42 -3.01 5.30
CA VAL A 186 4.73 -3.02 4.00
C VAL A 186 4.94 -1.68 3.30
N LEU A 187 4.64 -0.54 3.94
CA LEU A 187 4.76 0.78 3.30
C LEU A 187 6.19 1.12 2.88
N ASN A 188 7.21 0.81 3.69
CA ASN A 188 8.61 1.04 3.33
C ASN A 188 9.05 0.14 2.16
N ASN A 189 8.56 -1.10 2.08
CA ASN A 189 8.82 -1.97 0.93
C ASN A 189 8.24 -1.38 -0.35
N ILE A 190 7.02 -0.82 -0.28
CA ILE A 190 6.37 -0.16 -1.42
C ILE A 190 7.16 1.08 -1.82
N GLY A 191 7.49 1.94 -0.84
CA GLY A 191 8.25 3.18 -1.05
C GLY A 191 9.63 2.96 -1.66
N SER A 192 10.27 1.81 -1.39
CA SER A 192 11.57 1.45 -1.97
C SER A 192 11.49 0.96 -3.43
N LEU A 193 10.31 0.53 -3.89
CA LEU A 193 10.08 0.03 -5.25
C LEU A 193 9.67 1.12 -6.25
N ILE A 194 9.30 2.31 -5.75
CA ILE A 194 8.78 3.44 -6.52
C ILE A 194 9.84 4.54 -6.63
#